data_AF-A0A1Q8ZD09-F1
#
_entry.id   AF-A0A1Q8ZD09-F1
#
_cell.length_a   1.000
_cell.length_b   1.000
_cell.length_c   1.000
_cell.angle_alpha   90.00
_cell.angle_beta   90.00
_cell.angle_gamma   90.00
#
_symmetry.space_group_name_H-M   'P 1'
#
loop_
_entity.id
_entity.type
_entity.pdbx_description
1 polymer ?
#
loop_
_entity_poly.entity_id
_entity_poly.type
_entity_poly.pdbx_seq_one_letter_code
_entity_poly.pdbx_strand_id
1 'polypeptide(L)'
;MLAICEPQDGLTPFSKDSYHPDPLVVREEFIQPFKFWMDDQVRIGMRLQSELYCCTGRFTSTQRQQAFDTAWNLAQEGLAVVITAARSHYTVWKSLRSIAAASSLQP
;
A
#
# COMPACT_ATOMS: atom_id res chain seq x y z
N MET A 1 19.71 -42.36 11.70
CA MET A 1 20.47 -41.19 12.20
C MET A 1 19.46 -40.05 12.29
N LEU A 2 18.91 -39.83 13.48
CA LEU A 2 17.91 -38.81 13.79
C LEU A 2 18.65 -37.57 14.29
N ALA A 3 18.43 -36.41 13.67
CA ALA A 3 18.83 -35.13 14.25
C ALA A 3 17.58 -34.48 14.85
N ILE A 4 17.67 -34.24 16.15
CA ILE A 4 16.66 -33.67 17.02
C ILE A 4 16.85 -32.15 16.96
N CYS A 5 15.81 -31.38 16.62
CA CYS A 5 15.80 -29.94 16.85
C CYS A 5 14.95 -29.67 18.09
N GLU A 6 15.60 -29.27 19.18
CA GLU A 6 14.94 -28.75 20.39
C GLU A 6 14.34 -27.35 20.13
N PRO A 7 13.30 -26.97 20.90
CA PRO A 7 12.64 -25.67 20.77
C PRO A 7 13.41 -24.62 21.57
N GLN A 8 13.74 -23.49 20.95
CA GLN A 8 14.24 -22.32 21.67
C GLN A 8 13.08 -21.34 21.88
N ASP A 9 12.50 -21.41 23.06
CA ASP A 9 11.69 -20.35 23.66
C ASP A 9 12.55 -19.07 23.78
N GLY A 10 12.07 -17.99 23.17
CA GLY A 10 12.78 -16.72 23.12
C GLY A 10 11.93 -15.66 22.46
N LEU A 11 10.84 -15.28 23.14
CA LEU A 11 10.05 -14.10 22.85
C LEU A 11 10.96 -12.88 22.71
N THR A 12 11.28 -12.50 21.48
CA THR A 12 11.71 -11.13 21.18
C THR A 12 10.44 -10.29 21.01
N PRO A 13 10.32 -9.14 21.67
CA PRO A 13 9.23 -8.22 21.39
C PRO A 13 9.40 -7.76 19.94
N PHE A 14 8.38 -7.98 19.12
CA PHE A 14 8.33 -7.57 17.72
C PHE A 14 9.01 -6.21 17.52
N SER A 15 10.21 -6.22 16.93
CA SER A 15 10.85 -4.99 16.46
C SER A 15 9.90 -4.35 15.45
N LYS A 16 9.56 -3.10 15.70
CA LYS A 16 8.58 -2.31 14.94
C LYS A 16 9.02 -1.98 13.50
N ASP A 17 10.16 -2.52 13.07
CA ASP A 17 10.88 -2.20 11.84
C ASP A 17 10.81 -3.31 10.77
N SER A 18 10.03 -4.37 10.99
CA SER A 18 9.87 -5.49 10.04
C SER A 18 8.51 -5.46 9.33
N TYR A 19 8.14 -4.32 8.73
CA TYR A 19 7.02 -4.32 7.78
C TYR A 19 7.52 -4.88 6.45
N HIS A 20 7.06 -6.08 6.09
CA HIS A 20 7.11 -6.53 4.70
C HIS A 20 6.29 -5.55 3.84
N PRO A 21 6.87 -4.94 2.79
CA PRO A 21 6.21 -3.93 1.97
C PRO A 21 5.31 -4.59 0.92
N ASP A 22 4.57 -5.63 1.30
CA ASP A 22 3.70 -6.29 0.34
C ASP A 22 2.46 -5.41 0.13
N PRO A 23 2.11 -5.07 -1.13
CA PRO A 23 0.92 -4.29 -1.40
C PRO A 23 -0.32 -5.00 -0.86
N LEU A 24 -1.06 -4.34 0.02
CA LEU A 24 -2.29 -4.89 0.57
C LEU A 24 -3.35 -4.94 -0.54
N VAL A 25 -3.96 -6.10 -0.77
CA VAL A 25 -5.06 -6.24 -1.72
C VAL A 25 -6.40 -6.27 -0.98
N VAL A 26 -7.30 -5.36 -1.33
CA VAL A 26 -8.65 -5.26 -0.76
C VAL A 26 -9.72 -5.24 -1.86
N ARG A 27 -10.97 -5.58 -1.54
CA ARG A 27 -12.06 -5.39 -2.50
C ARG A 27 -12.47 -3.92 -2.55
N GLU A 28 -12.74 -3.40 -3.74
CA GLU A 28 -13.14 -2.01 -3.94
C GLU A 28 -14.44 -1.67 -3.18
N GLU A 29 -15.33 -2.64 -2.99
CA GLU A 29 -16.59 -2.47 -2.24
C GLU A 29 -16.41 -2.08 -0.76
N PHE A 30 -15.21 -2.26 -0.20
CA PHE A 30 -14.91 -1.94 1.20
C PHE A 30 -14.21 -0.59 1.40
N ILE A 31 -13.99 0.17 0.33
CA ILE A 31 -13.34 1.48 0.43
C ILE A 31 -14.34 2.61 0.25
N GLN A 32 -14.04 3.74 0.89
CA GLN A 32 -14.80 4.98 0.71
C GLN A 32 -13.96 5.97 -0.10
N PRO A 33 -14.23 6.15 -1.40
CA PRO A 33 -13.52 7.13 -2.20
C PRO A 33 -13.96 8.56 -1.86
N PHE A 34 -13.05 9.51 -2.00
CA PHE A 34 -13.30 10.95 -1.88
C PHE A 34 -12.49 11.71 -2.93
N LYS A 35 -12.81 12.99 -3.14
CA LYS A 35 -12.03 13.90 -4.00
C LYS A 35 -11.35 14.95 -3.13
N PHE A 36 -10.15 15.35 -3.51
CA PHE A 36 -9.38 16.39 -2.83
C PHE A 36 -8.52 17.17 -3.83
N TRP A 37 -8.06 18.34 -3.43
CA TRP A 37 -7.19 19.19 -4.25
C TRP A 37 -5.73 18.93 -3.89
N MET A 38 -4.88 18.60 -4.86
CA MET A 38 -3.43 18.43 -4.66
C MET A 38 -2.70 18.59 -6.00
N ASP A 39 -1.57 19.29 -6.01
CA ASP A 39 -0.78 19.61 -7.21
C ASP A 39 -1.61 20.31 -8.31
N ASP A 40 -2.38 21.32 -7.90
CA ASP A 40 -3.23 22.14 -8.78
C ASP A 40 -4.29 21.36 -9.59
N GLN A 41 -4.68 20.18 -9.10
CA GLN A 41 -5.69 19.34 -9.73
C GLN A 41 -6.57 18.62 -8.71
N VAL A 42 -7.79 18.27 -9.14
CA VAL A 42 -8.67 17.37 -8.38
C VAL A 42 -8.14 15.95 -8.49
N ARG A 43 -7.80 15.35 -7.36
CA ARG A 43 -7.38 13.94 -7.25
C ARG A 43 -8.44 13.10 -6.55
N ILE A 44 -8.38 11.80 -6.80
CA ILE A 44 -9.22 10.80 -6.14
C ILE A 44 -8.40 10.17 -5.02
N GLY A 45 -8.98 10.16 -3.82
CA GLY A 45 -8.44 9.47 -2.66
C GLY A 45 -9.39 8.40 -2.16
N MET A 46 -8.90 7.58 -1.23
CA MET A 46 -9.71 6.66 -0.46
C MET A 46 -9.29 6.66 1.00
N ARG A 47 -10.23 6.34 1.88
CA ARG A 47 -9.94 6.01 3.27
C ARG A 47 -9.99 4.49 3.45
N LEU A 48 -8.95 3.94 4.06
CA LEU A 48 -8.91 2.56 4.53
C LEU A 48 -8.46 2.58 6.00
N GLN A 49 -9.32 2.10 6.89
CA GLN A 49 -9.12 2.22 8.35
C GLN A 49 -8.89 3.68 8.77
N SER A 50 -7.73 4.00 9.36
CA SER A 50 -7.31 5.35 9.78
C SER A 50 -6.34 6.03 8.81
N GLU A 51 -6.15 5.45 7.63
CA GLU A 51 -5.17 5.90 6.64
C GLU A 51 -5.86 6.47 5.39
N LEU A 52 -5.21 7.48 4.81
CA LEU A 52 -5.65 8.14 3.59
C LEU A 52 -4.69 7.82 2.46
N TYR A 53 -5.25 7.49 1.31
CA TYR A 53 -4.49 7.14 0.11
C TYR A 53 -4.94 7.99 -1.08
N CYS A 54 -4.02 8.22 -2.01
CA CYS A 54 -4.27 8.83 -3.32
C CYS A 54 -4.22 7.76 -4.40
N CYS A 55 -5.14 7.81 -5.35
CA CYS A 55 -5.10 6.99 -6.55
C CYS A 55 -3.84 7.31 -7.36
N THR A 56 -3.06 6.28 -7.71
CA THR A 56 -1.88 6.39 -8.59
C THR A 56 -2.14 5.83 -9.98
N GLY A 57 -3.03 4.85 -10.12
CA GLY A 57 -3.35 4.26 -11.40
C GLY A 57 -4.55 3.32 -11.34
N ARG A 58 -5.25 3.20 -12.46
CA ARG A 58 -6.36 2.27 -12.66
C ARG A 58 -6.07 1.40 -13.86
N PHE A 59 -6.21 0.10 -13.68
CA PHE A 59 -5.79 -0.94 -14.60
C PHE A 59 -6.97 -1.85 -14.90
N THR A 60 -7.16 -2.23 -16.15
CA THR A 60 -8.22 -3.20 -16.51
C THR A 60 -7.88 -4.60 -15.97
N SER A 61 -8.84 -5.53 -15.97
CA SER A 61 -8.59 -6.91 -15.53
C SER A 61 -7.47 -7.62 -16.29
N THR A 62 -7.22 -7.27 -17.56
CA THR A 62 -6.13 -7.83 -18.37
C THR A 62 -4.76 -7.25 -17.99
N GLN A 63 -4.74 -6.09 -17.34
CA GLN A 63 -3.54 -5.41 -16.86
C GLN A 63 -3.25 -5.71 -15.39
N ARG A 64 -3.76 -6.85 -14.88
CA ARG A 64 -3.54 -7.28 -13.49
C ARG A 64 -2.06 -7.24 -13.12
N GLN A 65 -1.19 -7.88 -13.91
CA GLN A 65 0.24 -7.93 -13.61
C GLN A 65 0.84 -6.52 -13.50
N GLN A 66 0.47 -5.62 -14.43
CA GLN A 66 0.90 -4.22 -14.41
C GLN A 66 0.50 -3.48 -13.12
N ALA A 67 -0.70 -3.74 -12.60
CA ALA A 67 -1.16 -3.16 -11.34
C ALA A 67 -0.30 -3.65 -10.16
N PHE A 68 0.02 -4.94 -10.12
CA PHE A 68 0.87 -5.53 -9.08
C PHE A 68 2.32 -5.06 -9.18
N ASP A 69 2.91 -5.02 -10.39
CA ASP A 69 4.27 -4.52 -10.61
C ASP A 69 4.38 -3.04 -10.20
N THR A 70 3.37 -2.23 -10.55
CA THR A 70 3.33 -0.82 -10.14
C THR A 70 3.27 -0.68 -8.63
N ALA A 71 2.40 -1.47 -7.97
CA ALA A 71 2.26 -1.43 -6.53
C ALA A 71 3.52 -1.91 -5.81
N TRP A 72 4.16 -2.96 -6.34
CA TRP A 72 5.42 -3.49 -5.84
C TRP A 72 6.53 -2.45 -5.92
N ASN A 73 6.72 -1.81 -7.07
CA ASN A 73 7.74 -0.78 -7.25
C ASN A 73 7.56 0.38 -6.25
N LEU A 74 6.33 0.86 -6.09
CA LEU A 74 6.01 1.90 -5.10
C LEU A 74 6.30 1.44 -3.67
N ALA A 75 6.06 0.17 -3.35
CA ALA A 75 6.33 -0.36 -2.02
C ALA A 75 7.83 -0.55 -1.76
N GLN A 76 8.61 -0.90 -2.78
CA GLN A 76 10.08 -0.94 -2.73
C GLN A 76 10.69 0.47 -2.52
N GLU A 77 9.99 1.53 -2.91
CA GLU A 77 10.35 2.91 -2.56
C GLU A 77 9.99 3.29 -1.11
N GLY A 78 9.52 2.33 -0.30
CA GLY A 78 9.14 2.54 1.10
C GLY A 78 7.76 3.21 1.27
N LEU A 79 6.96 3.28 0.22
CA LEU A 79 5.61 3.84 0.30
C LEU A 79 4.63 2.77 0.79
N ALA A 80 3.69 3.16 1.64
CA ALA A 80 2.56 2.29 1.96
C ALA A 80 1.59 2.27 0.76
N VAL A 81 1.36 1.08 0.20
CA VAL A 81 0.59 0.89 -1.04
C VAL A 81 -0.55 -0.10 -0.82
N VAL A 82 -1.69 0.18 -1.45
CA VAL A 82 -2.87 -0.69 -1.46
C VAL A 82 -3.32 -0.89 -2.90
N ILE A 83 -3.78 -2.09 -3.22
CA ILE A 83 -4.48 -2.41 -4.47
C ILE A 83 -5.94 -2.67 -4.11
N THR A 84 -6.89 -1.95 -4.71
CA THR A 84 -8.29 -2.35 -4.70
C THR A 84 -8.61 -3.19 -5.93
N ALA A 85 -9.33 -4.28 -5.74
CA ALA A 85 -9.82 -5.15 -6.80
C ALA A 85 -11.33 -5.00 -6.96
N ALA A 86 -11.77 -4.80 -8.20
CA ALA A 86 -13.15 -4.84 -8.62
C ALA A 86 -13.32 -5.94 -9.69
N ARG A 87 -14.56 -6.19 -10.12
CA ARG A 87 -14.82 -7.21 -11.16
C ARG A 87 -14.09 -6.93 -12.49
N SER A 88 -13.93 -5.66 -12.85
CA SER A 88 -13.45 -5.24 -14.18
C SER A 88 -12.09 -4.53 -14.18
N HIS A 89 -11.55 -4.22 -12.99
CA HIS A 89 -10.36 -3.40 -12.89
C HIS A 89 -9.68 -3.54 -11.52
N TYR A 90 -8.44 -3.07 -11.47
CA TYR A 90 -7.63 -2.89 -10.27
C TYR A 90 -7.27 -1.42 -10.14
N THR A 91 -7.21 -0.90 -8.93
CA THR A 91 -6.74 0.48 -8.67
C THR A 91 -5.61 0.43 -7.66
N VAL A 92 -4.50 1.10 -7.96
CA VAL A 92 -3.35 1.23 -7.07
C VAL A 92 -3.45 2.55 -6.33
N TRP A 93 -3.17 2.51 -5.04
CA TRP A 93 -3.30 3.62 -4.12
C TRP A 93 -2.02 3.79 -3.31
N LYS A 94 -1.50 5.01 -3.22
CA LYS A 94 -0.34 5.35 -2.38
C LYS A 94 -0.76 6.14 -1.15
N SER A 95 -0.16 5.88 0.00
CA SER A 95 -0.45 6.62 1.23
C SER A 95 -0.11 8.11 1.07
N LEU A 96 -0.99 8.97 1.57
CA LEU A 96 -0.74 10.41 1.65
C LEU A 96 0.23 10.76 2.80
N ARG A 97 0.39 9.91 3.82
CA ARG A 97 1.33 10.17 4.92
C ARG A 97 2.79 10.12 4.47
N SER A 98 3.11 9.25 3.53
CA SER A 98 4.45 9.19 2.93
C SER A 98 4.81 10.47 2.15
N ILE A 99 3.82 11.25 1.71
CA ILE A 99 4.03 12.53 1.02
C ILE A 99 4.34 13.64 2.03
N ALA A 100 3.64 13.66 3.18
CA ALA A 100 3.82 14.70 4.20
C ALA A 100 5.23 14.74 4.79
N ALA A 101 5.91 13.59 4.90
CA ALA A 101 7.29 13.52 5.39
C ALA A 101 8.31 14.12 4.40
N ALA A 102 8.02 14.15 3.10
CA ALA A 102 8.90 14.73 2.09
C ALA A 102 8.75 16.25 1.98
N SER A 103 7.58 16.80 2.31
CA SER A 103 7.32 18.25 2.26
C SER A 103 7.83 19.04 3.47
N SER A 104 8.34 18.38 4.52
CA SER A 104 8.95 19.06 5.69
C SER A 104 10.43 19.43 5.51
N LEU A 105 11.01 19.20 4.33
CA LEU A 105 12.35 19.68 3.95
C LEU A 105 12.25 20.82 2.94
N GLN A 106 11.86 22.01 3.39
CA GLN A 106 12.28 23.24 2.71
C GLN A 106 12.70 24.31 3.75
N PRO A 107 13.83 25.00 3.52
CA PRO A 107 14.34 26.08 4.39
C PRO A 107 13.50 27.35 4.33
#